data_AF-A0A8C6ZPI1-F1
#
_entry.id   AF-A0A8C6ZPI1-F1
#
_cell.length_a   1.000
_cell.length_b   1.000
_cell.length_c   1.000
_cell.angle_alpha   90.00
_cell.angle_beta   90.00
_cell.angle_gamma   90.00
#
_symmetry.space_group_name_H-M   'P 1'
#
loop_
_entity.id
_entity.type
_entity.pdbx_description
1 polymer ?
#
loop_
_entity_poly.entity_id
_entity_poly.type
_entity_poly.pdbx_seq_one_letter_code
_entity_poly.pdbx_strand_id
1 'polypeptide(L)'
;MAGGNEKSAKALKEVWRRAENSLCADCGKPDPDWASSTLGVFICLSCSGIHRNIPSISKVKSLKMDHWDDAQVKFLAHHGNAVTKATYEAHIPIYYYQPTYNDCQ
;
A
#
# COMPACT_ATOMS: atom_id res chain seq x y z
N MET A 1 -22.62 12.51 12.88
CA MET A 1 -21.34 11.78 12.73
C MET A 1 -21.04 11.31 11.28
N ALA A 2 -21.87 11.61 10.27
CA ALA A 2 -21.65 11.14 8.90
C ALA A 2 -20.56 11.88 8.10
N GLY A 3 -20.22 13.12 8.47
CA GLY A 3 -19.28 13.96 7.72
C GLY A 3 -17.79 13.65 7.90
N GLY A 4 -17.42 12.76 8.82
CA GLY A 4 -16.03 12.32 9.00
C GLY A 4 -15.59 11.35 7.90
N ASN A 5 -16.41 10.32 7.67
CA ASN A 5 -16.12 9.24 6.72
C ASN A 5 -15.95 9.74 5.27
N GLU A 6 -16.75 10.73 4.85
CA GLU A 6 -16.67 11.28 3.49
C GLU A 6 -15.37 12.08 3.24
N LYS A 7 -14.87 12.77 4.27
CA LYS A 7 -13.58 13.49 4.20
C LYS A 7 -12.42 12.51 4.12
N SER A 8 -12.41 11.47 4.96
CA SER A 8 -11.39 10.43 4.96
C SER A 8 -11.35 9.69 3.62
N ALA A 9 -12.52 9.35 3.05
CA ALA A 9 -12.61 8.70 1.75
C ALA A 9 -12.07 9.57 0.60
N LYS A 10 -12.33 10.88 0.62
CA LYS A 10 -11.78 11.81 -0.36
C LYS A 10 -10.26 11.93 -0.22
N ALA A 11 -9.76 12.08 1.00
CA ALA A 11 -8.33 12.16 1.28
C ALA A 11 -7.60 10.87 0.90
N LEU A 12 -8.20 9.71 1.15
CA LEU A 12 -7.65 8.41 0.74
C LEU A 12 -7.49 8.34 -0.78
N LYS A 13 -8.51 8.74 -1.54
CA LYS A 13 -8.45 8.77 -3.01
C LYS A 13 -7.32 9.67 -3.53
N GLU A 14 -7.08 10.80 -2.86
CA GLU A 14 -5.98 11.70 -3.23
C GLU A 14 -4.62 11.04 -3.01
N VAL A 15 -4.39 10.42 -1.84
CA VAL A 15 -3.13 9.72 -1.56
C VAL A 15 -2.94 8.53 -2.50
N TRP A 16 -4.00 7.77 -2.76
CA TRP A 16 -3.97 6.61 -3.63
C TRP A 16 -3.61 6.97 -5.08
N ARG A 17 -4.04 8.14 -5.57
CA ARG A 17 -3.77 8.58 -6.94
C ARG A 17 -2.39 9.22 -7.16
N ARG A 18 -1.58 9.36 -6.11
CA ARG A 18 -0.22 9.90 -6.27
C ARG A 18 0.62 8.98 -7.15
N ALA A 19 1.48 9.56 -7.98
CA ALA A 19 2.23 8.84 -9.00
C ALA A 19 3.10 7.72 -8.41
N GLU A 20 3.70 7.94 -7.24
CA GLU A 20 4.50 6.94 -6.53
C GLU A 20 3.71 5.70 -6.10
N ASN A 21 2.37 5.82 -5.94
CA ASN A 21 1.49 4.74 -5.51
C ASN A 21 0.79 4.04 -6.68
N SER A 22 1.13 4.38 -7.93
CA SER A 22 0.50 3.83 -9.15
C SER A 22 0.85 2.36 -9.42
N LEU A 23 1.92 1.86 -8.80
CA LEU A 23 2.38 0.48 -8.91
C LEU A 23 2.37 -0.18 -7.52
N CYS A 24 2.06 -1.46 -7.48
CA CYS A 24 2.21 -2.31 -6.31
C CYS A 24 3.64 -2.22 -5.77
N ALA A 25 3.77 -1.94 -4.47
CA ALA A 25 5.06 -1.79 -3.80
C ALA A 25 5.97 -3.03 -3.95
N ASP A 26 5.40 -4.24 -4.01
CA ASP A 26 6.21 -5.46 -3.95
C ASP A 26 6.50 -6.09 -5.32
N CYS A 27 5.59 -5.97 -6.29
CA CYS A 27 5.67 -6.71 -7.57
C CYS A 27 5.48 -5.83 -8.82
N GLY A 28 5.29 -4.52 -8.63
CA GLY A 28 5.14 -3.58 -9.73
C GLY A 28 3.83 -3.69 -10.52
N LYS A 29 2.84 -4.50 -10.09
CA LYS A 29 1.53 -4.57 -10.76
C LYS A 29 0.85 -3.20 -10.76
N PRO A 30 0.33 -2.70 -11.90
CA PRO A 30 -0.39 -1.43 -11.95
C PRO A 30 -1.67 -1.42 -11.11
N ASP A 31 -2.09 -0.21 -10.74
CA ASP A 31 -3.35 0.09 -10.08
C ASP A 31 -3.62 -0.75 -8.80
N PRO A 32 -2.71 -0.73 -7.82
CA PRO A 32 -2.91 -1.45 -6.56
C PRO A 32 -4.18 -0.97 -5.86
N ASP A 33 -5.09 -1.87 -5.52
CA ASP A 33 -6.36 -1.54 -4.85
C ASP A 33 -6.46 -2.03 -3.39
N TRP A 34 -5.32 -2.39 -2.82
CA TRP A 34 -5.13 -2.71 -1.41
C TRP A 34 -4.01 -1.87 -0.81
N ALA A 35 -4.02 -1.71 0.51
CA ALA A 35 -2.92 -1.09 1.22
C ALA A 35 -2.70 -1.74 2.58
N SER A 36 -1.45 -1.71 3.06
CA SER A 36 -1.11 -2.05 4.44
C SER A 36 -1.24 -0.82 5.33
N SER A 37 -2.17 -0.88 6.28
CA SER A 37 -2.41 0.18 7.27
C SER A 37 -1.32 0.29 8.34
N THR A 38 -0.41 -0.69 8.43
CA THR A 38 0.71 -0.69 9.38
C THR A 38 2.06 -0.40 8.72
N LEU A 39 2.24 -0.79 7.46
CA LEU A 39 3.48 -0.55 6.71
C LEU A 39 3.41 0.68 5.79
N GLY A 40 2.21 1.18 5.51
CA GLY A 40 2.04 2.42 4.76
C GLY A 40 2.24 2.25 3.25
N VAL A 41 2.04 1.03 2.72
CA VAL A 41 2.24 0.68 1.30
C VAL A 41 0.94 0.39 0.57
N PHE A 42 0.92 0.69 -0.73
CA PHE A 42 -0.11 0.34 -1.68
C PHE A 42 0.31 -0.88 -2.48
N ILE A 43 -0.49 -1.94 -2.42
CA ILE A 43 -0.18 -3.26 -2.96
C ILE A 43 -1.36 -3.84 -3.74
N CYS A 44 -1.09 -4.77 -4.66
CA CYS A 44 -2.14 -5.44 -5.42
C CYS A 44 -2.85 -6.51 -4.57
N LEU A 45 -3.99 -7.02 -5.07
CA LEU A 45 -4.74 -8.09 -4.42
C LEU A 45 -3.88 -9.33 -4.11
N SER A 46 -3.01 -9.77 -5.03
CA SER A 46 -2.17 -10.94 -4.81
C SER A 46 -1.16 -10.74 -3.68
N CYS A 47 -0.40 -9.64 -3.70
CA CYS A 47 0.53 -9.28 -2.62
C CYS A 47 -0.20 -9.06 -1.29
N SER A 48 -1.43 -8.54 -1.30
CA SER A 48 -2.26 -8.48 -0.08
C SER A 48 -2.50 -9.88 0.52
N GLY A 49 -2.60 -10.92 -0.30
CA GLY A 49 -2.67 -12.32 0.13
C GLY A 49 -1.41 -12.75 0.88
N ILE A 50 -0.23 -12.43 0.36
CA ILE A 50 1.06 -12.71 1.01
C ILE A 50 1.14 -11.97 2.35
N HIS A 51 0.77 -10.69 2.39
CA HIS A 51 0.77 -9.89 3.61
C HIS A 51 -0.17 -10.44 4.70
N ARG A 52 -1.29 -11.11 4.33
CA ARG A 52 -2.17 -11.78 5.32
C ARG A 52 -1.49 -12.94 6.04
N ASN A 53 -0.42 -13.51 5.48
CA ASN A 53 0.36 -14.56 6.12
C ASN A 53 1.35 -14.02 7.17
N ILE A 54 1.51 -12.70 7.30
CA ILE A 54 2.36 -12.03 8.31
C ILE A 54 1.56 -11.01 9.16
N PRO A 55 0.49 -11.42 9.85
CA PRO A 55 -0.49 -10.52 10.47
C PRO A 55 0.05 -9.71 11.66
N SER A 56 1.16 -10.15 12.28
CA SER A 56 1.87 -9.39 13.33
C SER A 56 2.60 -8.17 12.77
N ILE A 57 2.89 -8.15 11.47
CA ILE A 57 3.67 -7.11 10.79
C ILE A 57 2.74 -6.26 9.91
N SER A 58 1.96 -6.90 9.04
CA SER A 58 1.13 -6.22 8.05
C SER A 58 -0.36 -6.42 8.27
N LYS A 59 -1.10 -5.31 8.42
CA LYS A 59 -2.57 -5.29 8.42
C LYS A 59 -3.10 -4.68 7.13
N VAL A 60 -3.61 -5.53 6.23
CA VAL A 60 -4.08 -5.11 4.90
C VAL A 60 -5.56 -4.76 4.89
N LYS A 61 -5.92 -3.76 4.08
CA LYS A 61 -7.29 -3.29 3.86
C LYS A 61 -7.49 -2.92 2.39
N SER A 62 -8.68 -3.17 1.87
CA SER A 62 -9.11 -2.74 0.54
C SER A 62 -9.28 -1.23 0.51
N LEU A 63 -8.75 -0.59 -0.52
CA LEU A 63 -8.91 0.86 -0.74
C LEU A 63 -10.32 1.22 -1.21
N LYS A 64 -11.07 0.23 -1.72
CA LYS A 64 -12.43 0.42 -2.26
C LYS A 64 -13.51 -0.01 -1.27
N MET A 65 -13.28 -1.09 -0.51
CA MET A 65 -14.35 -1.77 0.25
C MET A 65 -14.26 -1.55 1.77
N ASP A 66 -13.08 -1.29 2.31
CA ASP A 66 -12.90 -1.17 3.76
C ASP A 66 -13.04 0.29 4.23
N HIS A 67 -13.51 0.47 5.46
CA HIS A 67 -13.53 1.77 6.11
C HIS A 67 -12.12 2.20 6.50
N TRP A 68 -11.71 3.42 6.17
CA TRP A 68 -10.43 4.01 6.56
C TRP A 68 -10.65 5.21 7.47
N ASP A 69 -10.06 5.18 8.66
CA ASP A 69 -10.11 6.32 9.57
C ASP A 69 -9.05 7.39 9.21
N ASP A 70 -9.24 8.60 9.74
CA ASP A 70 -8.36 9.74 9.45
C ASP A 70 -6.89 9.49 9.84
N ALA A 71 -6.64 8.70 10.89
CA ALA A 71 -5.28 8.41 11.34
C ALA A 71 -4.58 7.48 10.34
N GLN A 72 -5.27 6.46 9.84
CA GLN A 72 -4.75 5.57 8.81
C GLN A 72 -4.53 6.29 7.48
N VAL A 73 -5.45 7.16 7.06
CA VAL A 73 -5.27 7.94 5.82
C VAL A 73 -4.08 8.89 5.94
N LYS A 74 -3.92 9.55 7.09
CA LYS A 74 -2.72 10.35 7.38
C LYS A 74 -1.46 9.48 7.37
N PHE A 75 -1.49 8.30 7.97
CA PHE A 75 -0.35 7.39 7.99
C PHE A 75 0.08 7.02 6.56
N LEU A 76 -0.86 6.63 5.69
CA LEU A 76 -0.60 6.39 4.27
C LEU A 76 -0.04 7.63 3.56
N ALA A 77 -0.57 8.82 3.88
CA ALA A 77 -0.12 10.07 3.25
C ALA A 77 1.34 10.44 3.58
N HIS A 78 1.83 10.07 4.76
CA HIS A 78 3.20 10.33 5.22
C HIS A 78 4.21 9.27 4.78
N HIS A 79 3.74 8.04 4.51
CA HIS A 79 4.58 6.94 4.03
C HIS A 79 4.41 6.83 2.50
N GLY A 80 3.49 6.00 2.03
CA GLY A 80 3.33 5.73 0.61
C GLY A 80 4.54 4.99 0.04
N ASN A 81 4.43 4.57 -1.21
CA ASN A 81 5.39 3.63 -1.79
C ASN A 81 6.78 4.23 -1.97
N ALA A 82 6.91 5.53 -2.26
CA ALA A 82 8.22 6.18 -2.38
C ALA A 82 9.01 6.18 -1.07
N VAL A 83 8.41 6.60 0.04
CA VAL A 83 9.07 6.63 1.36
C VAL A 83 9.38 5.22 1.80
N THR A 84 8.43 4.30 1.61
CA THR A 84 8.62 2.92 2.03
C THR A 84 9.70 2.20 1.22
N LYS A 85 9.78 2.44 -0.10
CA LYS A 85 10.90 1.97 -0.93
C LYS A 85 12.24 2.53 -0.44
N ALA A 86 12.31 3.83 -0.17
CA ALA A 86 13.52 4.45 0.40
C ALA A 86 13.89 3.92 1.80
N THR A 87 12.97 3.28 2.52
CA THR A 87 13.21 2.72 3.85
C THR A 87 13.53 1.23 3.80
N TYR A 88 12.67 0.40 3.21
CA TYR A 88 12.80 -1.05 3.21
C TYR A 88 13.69 -1.58 2.09
N GLU A 89 13.78 -0.87 0.96
CA GLU A 89 14.63 -1.23 -0.17
C GLU A 89 15.97 -0.47 -0.19
N ALA A 90 16.28 0.29 0.87
CA ALA A 90 17.44 1.19 0.95
C ALA A 90 18.80 0.50 0.69
N HIS A 91 18.88 -0.80 1.01
CA HIS A 91 20.10 -1.59 0.95
C HIS A 91 19.94 -2.86 0.09
N ILE A 92 19.05 -2.83 -0.91
CA ILE A 92 18.95 -3.93 -1.86
C ILE A 92 20.22 -3.96 -2.73
N PRO A 93 20.98 -5.07 -2.76
CA PRO A 93 22.14 -5.19 -3.64
C PRO A 93 21.76 -5.12 -5.11
N ILE A 94 22.64 -4.57 -5.95
CA ILE A 94 22.39 -4.39 -7.40
C ILE A 94 22.07 -5.69 -8.16
N TYR A 95 22.48 -6.84 -7.62
CA TYR A 95 22.27 -8.16 -8.22
C TYR A 95 21.02 -8.87 -7.70
N TYR A 96 20.28 -8.28 -6.77
CA TYR A 96 19.08 -8.87 -6.22
C TYR A 96 17.95 -8.80 -7.25
N TYR A 97 17.37 -9.96 -7.58
CA TYR A 97 16.22 -10.01 -8.47
C TYR A 97 14.98 -9.47 -7.76
N GLN A 98 14.38 -8.41 -8.30
CA GLN A 98 13.10 -7.89 -7.83
C GLN A 98 11.97 -8.60 -8.59
N PRO A 99 11.15 -9.44 -7.92
CA PRO A 99 10.07 -10.15 -8.59
C PRO A 99 9.04 -9.22 -9.21
N THR A 100 8.45 -9.67 -10.30
CA THR A 100 7.36 -9.00 -11.01
C THR A 100 6.06 -9.76 -10.83
N TYR A 101 4.94 -9.13 -11.17
CA TYR A 101 3.63 -9.78 -11.12
C TYR A 101 3.43 -10.92 -12.13
N ASN A 102 4.39 -11.18 -13.03
CA ASN A 102 4.36 -12.28 -13.98
C ASN A 102 5.15 -13.52 -13.51
N ASP A 103 5.87 -13.41 -12.39
CA ASP A 103 6.60 -14.52 -11.80
C ASP A 103 5.65 -15.51 -11.11
N CYS A 104 6.18 -16.67 -10.69
CA CYS A 104 5.40 -17.70 -10.00
C CYS A 104 4.81 -17.18 -8.67
N GLN A 105 3.63 -17.70 -8.32
CA GLN A 105 2.90 -17.40 -7.09
C GLN A 105 2.71 -18.64 -6.23
#